data_AF-A0A2V1AIR2-F1
#
_entry.id   AF-A0A2V1AIR2-F1
#
_cell.length_a   1.000
_cell.length_b   1.000
_cell.length_c   1.000
_cell.angle_alpha   90.00
_cell.angle_beta   90.00
_cell.angle_gamma   90.00
#
_symmetry.space_group_name_H-M   'P 1'
#
loop_
_entity.id
_entity.type
_entity.pdbx_description
1 polymer ?
#
loop_
_entity_poly.entity_id
_entity_poly.type
_entity_poly.pdbx_seq_one_letter_code
_entity_poly.pdbx_strand_id
1 'polypeptide(L)'
;MGAYLQAALEKWYNKFVSNGCSTSQLERGNTVEALEWCDPQATQRAVYGLGLRTARPARNFQTSARAMNKVFGEPATGVYSNLPFKVKNVKIPFGVKWWGVFGFFFSFPFITSYVHMKRAGNL
;
A
#
# COMPACT_ATOMS: atom_id res chain seq x y z
N MET A 1 26.24 5.25 -45.25
CA MET A 1 25.29 5.98 -44.39
C MET A 1 23.98 5.21 -44.09
N GLY A 2 23.64 4.13 -44.80
CA GLY A 2 22.34 3.44 -44.62
C GLY A 2 22.16 2.61 -43.32
N ALA A 3 23.22 2.06 -42.75
CA ALA A 3 23.09 1.14 -41.61
C ALA A 3 22.61 1.81 -40.30
N TYR A 4 22.98 3.07 -40.07
CA TYR A 4 22.56 3.82 -38.88
C TYR A 4 21.07 4.19 -38.91
N LEU A 5 20.55 4.50 -40.09
CA LEU A 5 19.13 4.78 -40.30
C LEU A 5 18.28 3.54 -40.03
N GLN A 6 18.75 2.37 -40.46
CA GLN A 6 18.03 1.11 -40.27
C GLN A 6 18.00 0.68 -38.80
N ALA A 7 19.13 0.80 -38.08
CA ALA A 7 19.19 0.50 -36.65
C ALA A 7 18.37 1.47 -35.79
N ALA A 8 18.27 2.74 -36.20
CA ALA A 8 17.44 3.72 -35.52
C ALA A 8 15.95 3.43 -35.72
N LEU A 9 15.54 3.03 -36.93
CA LEU A 9 14.18 2.63 -37.26
C LEU A 9 13.74 1.39 -36.49
N GLU A 10 14.61 0.37 -36.37
CA GLU A 10 14.30 -0.83 -35.59
C GLU A 10 14.17 -0.56 -34.09
N LYS A 11 15.05 0.29 -33.53
CA LYS A 11 14.92 0.71 -32.12
C LYS A 11 13.64 1.48 -31.87
N TRP A 12 13.28 2.37 -32.81
CA TRP A 12 12.06 3.14 -32.72
C TRP A 12 10.81 2.24 -32.84
N TYR A 13 10.79 1.32 -33.80
CA TYR A 13 9.70 0.37 -34.02
C TYR A 13 9.50 -0.57 -32.83
N ASN A 14 10.58 -1.14 -32.28
CA ASN A 14 10.49 -2.01 -31.11
C ASN A 14 9.96 -1.26 -29.87
N LYS A 15 10.34 0.00 -29.70
CA LYS A 15 9.82 0.87 -28.64
C LYS A 15 8.35 1.24 -28.86
N PHE A 16 7.93 1.40 -30.12
CA PHE A 16 6.55 1.65 -30.50
C PHE A 16 5.64 0.46 -30.18
N VAL A 17 6.08 -0.75 -30.52
CA VAL A 17 5.34 -2.00 -30.23
C VAL A 17 5.31 -2.31 -28.73
N SER A 18 6.41 -2.06 -27.99
CA SER A 18 6.45 -2.29 -26.54
C SER A 18 5.47 -1.44 -25.75
N ASN A 19 5.08 -0.28 -26.29
CA ASN A 19 4.10 0.62 -25.69
C ASN A 19 2.65 0.26 -26.08
N GLY A 20 2.42 -0.85 -26.79
CA GLY A 20 1.07 -1.32 -27.16
C GLY A 20 0.42 -0.52 -28.29
N CYS A 21 1.19 0.27 -29.03
CA CYS A 21 0.68 1.11 -30.12
C CYS A 21 0.51 0.28 -31.40
N SER A 22 -0.74 0.05 -31.83
CA SER A 22 -1.04 -0.64 -33.10
C SER A 22 -0.99 0.35 -34.27
N THR A 23 -0.32 -0.01 -35.36
CA THR A 23 -0.24 0.77 -36.60
C THR A 23 -1.61 1.09 -37.22
N SER A 24 -2.65 0.34 -36.85
CA SER A 24 -4.06 0.53 -37.27
C SER A 24 -4.78 1.73 -36.65
N GLN A 25 -4.13 2.46 -35.73
CA GLN A 25 -4.68 3.65 -35.06
C GLN A 25 -4.16 4.97 -35.65
N LEU A 26 -3.14 4.92 -36.51
CA LEU A 26 -2.60 6.12 -37.17
C LEU A 26 -3.48 6.62 -38.33
N GLU A 27 -4.28 5.73 -38.94
CA GLU A 27 -5.14 6.04 -40.10
C GLU A 27 -6.53 6.57 -39.72
N ARG A 28 -6.98 6.33 -38.48
CA ARG A 28 -8.27 6.87 -37.99
C ARG A 28 -8.01 8.23 -37.36
N GLY A 29 -8.38 9.29 -38.06
CA GLY A 29 -8.09 10.70 -37.78
C GLY A 29 -8.59 11.31 -36.46
N ASN A 30 -8.52 10.60 -35.34
CA ASN A 30 -8.64 11.15 -33.99
C ASN A 30 -7.29 11.06 -33.28
N THR A 31 -6.43 12.04 -33.59
CA THR A 31 -5.03 12.11 -33.14
C THR A 31 -4.86 12.18 -31.62
N VAL A 32 -5.90 12.58 -30.89
CA VAL A 32 -5.86 12.72 -29.42
C VAL A 32 -5.91 11.39 -28.67
N GLU A 33 -6.67 10.40 -29.17
CA GLU A 33 -6.79 9.08 -28.54
C GLU A 33 -5.57 8.20 -28.86
N ALA A 34 -5.02 8.33 -30.09
CA ALA A 34 -3.81 7.60 -30.48
C ALA A 34 -2.56 8.05 -29.70
N LEU A 35 -2.48 9.34 -29.33
CA LEU A 35 -1.36 9.88 -28.54
C LEU A 35 -1.34 9.39 -27.10
N GLU A 36 -2.52 9.16 -26.49
CA GLU A 36 -2.63 8.68 -25.10
C GLU A 36 -2.05 7.26 -24.91
N TRP A 37 -2.21 6.39 -25.91
CA TRP A 37 -1.75 5.01 -25.85
C TRP A 37 -0.26 4.83 -26.12
N CYS A 38 0.36 5.70 -26.93
CA CYS A 38 1.69 5.44 -27.46
C CYS A 38 2.81 6.21 -26.73
N ASP A 39 2.49 7.32 -26.08
CA ASP A 39 3.41 8.04 -25.19
C ASP A 39 2.64 8.82 -24.11
N PRO A 40 2.46 8.26 -22.90
CA PRO A 40 1.73 8.92 -21.81
C PRO A 40 2.38 10.23 -21.35
N GLN A 41 3.61 10.53 -21.79
CA GLN A 41 4.30 11.79 -21.50
C GLN A 41 4.16 12.85 -22.61
N ALA A 42 3.78 12.48 -23.83
CA ALA A 42 3.60 13.43 -24.94
C ALA A 42 2.37 14.32 -24.75
N THR A 43 1.25 13.73 -24.31
CA THR A 43 0.03 14.48 -23.96
C THR A 43 0.28 15.45 -22.82
N GLN A 44 1.05 15.03 -21.81
CA GLN A 44 1.42 15.92 -20.71
C GLN A 44 2.22 17.13 -21.20
N ARG A 45 3.21 16.95 -22.09
CA ARG A 45 3.99 18.07 -22.66
C ARG A 45 3.14 19.03 -23.49
N ALA A 46 2.22 18.51 -24.30
CA ALA A 46 1.29 19.34 -25.07
C ALA A 46 0.37 20.18 -24.16
N VAL A 47 -0.15 19.57 -23.09
CA VAL A 47 -1.04 20.26 -22.15
C VAL A 47 -0.27 21.27 -21.28
N TYR A 48 0.97 20.97 -20.86
CA TYR A 48 1.82 21.92 -20.16
C TYR A 48 2.22 23.13 -21.04
N GLY A 49 2.34 22.94 -22.36
CA GLY A 49 2.57 24.04 -23.31
C GLY A 49 1.35 24.94 -23.55
N LEU A 50 0.15 24.41 -23.31
CA LEU A 50 -1.13 25.12 -23.48
C LEU A 50 -1.63 25.80 -22.19
N GLY A 51 -0.87 25.74 -21.08
CA GLY A 51 -1.21 26.40 -19.82
C GLY A 51 -2.49 25.87 -19.13
N LEU A 52 -3.08 24.79 -19.65
CA LEU A 52 -4.23 24.11 -19.07
C LEU A 52 -3.74 23.29 -17.88
N ARG A 53 -4.19 23.63 -16.67
CA ARG A 53 -3.85 22.89 -15.45
C ARG A 53 -4.43 21.49 -15.55
N THR A 54 -3.59 20.50 -15.86
CA THR A 54 -3.96 19.08 -15.78
C THR A 54 -4.45 18.78 -14.37
N ALA A 55 -5.54 18.01 -14.25
CA ALA A 55 -6.00 17.50 -12.98
C ALA A 55 -4.84 16.76 -12.31
N ARG A 56 -4.41 17.26 -11.15
CA ARG A 56 -3.29 16.72 -10.40
C ARG A 56 -3.56 15.23 -10.14
N PRO A 57 -2.67 14.30 -10.52
CA PRO A 57 -2.89 12.88 -10.25
C PRO A 57 -3.07 12.71 -8.75
N ALA A 58 -4.26 12.28 -8.33
CA ALA A 58 -4.53 11.96 -6.94
C ALA A 58 -3.53 10.88 -6.55
N ARG A 59 -2.67 11.17 -5.56
CA ARG A 59 -1.70 10.18 -5.08
C ARG A 59 -2.50 8.98 -4.61
N ASN A 60 -2.30 7.84 -5.26
CA ASN A 60 -2.99 6.61 -4.94
C ASN A 60 -2.46 6.16 -3.57
N PHE A 61 -3.21 6.45 -2.50
CA PHE A 61 -2.89 6.02 -1.15
C PHE A 61 -3.10 4.50 -1.06
N GLN A 62 -2.23 3.74 -1.72
CA GLN A 62 -2.15 2.30 -1.49
C GLN A 62 -1.52 2.10 -0.12
N THR A 63 -2.35 1.71 0.86
CA THR A 63 -1.87 1.22 2.13
C THR A 63 -1.02 -0.04 1.87
N SER A 64 0.17 -0.10 2.47
CA SER A 64 1.08 -1.26 2.37
C SER A 64 0.39 -2.59 2.72
N ALA A 65 -0.69 -2.53 3.50
CA ALA A 65 -1.57 -3.65 3.78
C ALA A 65 -2.14 -4.34 2.53
N ARG A 66 -2.48 -3.61 1.44
CA ARG A 66 -3.00 -4.20 0.19
C ARG A 66 -1.89 -4.68 -0.76
N ALA A 67 -0.68 -4.13 -0.65
CA ALA A 67 0.45 -4.51 -1.49
C ALA A 67 1.05 -5.87 -1.07
N MET A 68 0.89 -6.28 0.19
CA MET A 68 1.45 -7.55 0.71
C MET A 68 0.52 -8.76 0.60
N ASN A 69 -0.65 -8.63 -0.04
CA ASN A 69 -1.63 -9.72 -0.20
C ASN A 69 -1.06 -10.97 -0.88
N LYS A 70 0.03 -10.82 -1.66
CA LYS A 70 0.63 -11.91 -2.43
C LYS A 70 1.54 -12.82 -1.59
N VAL A 71 2.02 -12.37 -0.43
CA VAL A 71 2.98 -13.14 0.41
C VAL A 71 2.29 -13.80 1.61
N PHE A 72 1.21 -13.20 2.14
CA PHE A 72 0.57 -13.66 3.38
C PHE A 72 -0.95 -13.92 3.27
N GLY A 73 -1.51 -13.92 2.05
CA GLY A 73 -2.96 -14.02 1.80
C GLY A 73 -3.67 -12.67 1.89
N GLU A 74 -5.00 -12.66 1.69
CA GLU A 74 -5.79 -11.44 1.82
C GLU A 74 -5.83 -11.01 3.31
N PRO A 75 -5.40 -9.77 3.64
CA PRO A 75 -5.37 -9.29 5.01
C PRO A 75 -6.79 -9.36 5.54
N ALA A 76 -6.96 -9.97 6.71
CA ALA A 76 -8.26 -10.03 7.35
C ALA A 76 -8.81 -8.60 7.45
N THR A 77 -9.88 -8.31 6.73
CA THR A 77 -10.55 -7.01 6.73
C THR A 77 -11.67 -7.08 7.76
N GLY A 78 -11.52 -6.39 8.89
CA GLY A 78 -12.52 -6.39 9.95
C GLY A 78 -12.17 -5.46 11.11
N VAL A 79 -13.16 -5.11 11.93
CA VAL A 79 -13.00 -4.16 13.05
C VAL A 79 -11.93 -4.60 14.06
N TYR A 80 -11.76 -5.90 14.24
CA TYR A 80 -10.81 -6.49 15.21
C TYR A 80 -9.71 -7.32 14.55
N SER A 81 -9.51 -7.20 13.23
CA SER A 81 -8.52 -7.99 12.50
C SER A 81 -7.09 -7.45 12.62
N ASN A 82 -6.94 -6.18 13.01
CA ASN A 82 -5.65 -5.52 13.20
C ASN A 82 -5.05 -5.74 14.59
N LEU A 83 -5.76 -6.43 15.48
CA LEU A 83 -5.32 -6.65 16.85
C LEU A 83 -4.60 -7.99 16.96
N PRO A 84 -3.43 -8.05 17.64
CA PRO A 84 -2.69 -9.29 17.83
C PRO A 84 -3.37 -10.27 18.83
N PHE A 85 -4.59 -9.97 19.29
CA PHE A 85 -5.36 -10.80 20.20
C PHE A 85 -6.83 -10.87 19.79
N LYS A 86 -7.44 -12.04 20.00
CA LYS A 86 -8.86 -12.27 19.70
C LYS A 86 -9.75 -11.63 20.76
N VAL A 87 -10.63 -10.73 20.34
CA VAL A 87 -11.62 -10.04 21.19
C VAL A 87 -12.96 -10.80 21.23
N LYS A 88 -13.41 -11.34 20.08
CA LYS A 88 -14.68 -12.05 19.92
C LYS A 88 -14.48 -13.56 19.80
N ASN A 89 -15.50 -14.33 20.16
CA ASN A 89 -15.54 -15.79 20.06
C ASN A 89 -14.36 -16.48 20.79
N VAL A 90 -14.16 -16.11 22.05
CA VAL A 90 -13.10 -16.64 22.92
C VAL A 90 -13.72 -17.31 24.13
N LYS A 91 -13.17 -18.46 24.53
CA LYS A 91 -13.64 -19.23 25.71
C LYS A 91 -13.59 -18.44 27.02
N ILE A 92 -12.61 -17.54 27.15
CA ILE A 92 -12.44 -16.65 28.30
C ILE A 92 -12.77 -15.23 27.84
N PRO A 93 -13.73 -14.55 28.49
CA PRO A 93 -14.15 -13.21 28.10
C PRO A 93 -12.98 -12.22 28.21
N PHE A 94 -12.92 -11.27 27.27
CA PHE A 94 -11.83 -10.30 27.19
C PHE A 94 -11.64 -9.49 28.48
N GLY A 95 -12.74 -9.15 29.16
CA GLY A 95 -12.69 -8.43 30.44
C GLY A 95 -11.87 -9.16 31.51
N VAL A 96 -11.98 -10.49 31.61
CA VAL A 96 -11.20 -11.27 32.59
C VAL A 96 -9.71 -11.25 32.25
N LYS A 97 -9.35 -11.30 30.98
CA LYS A 97 -7.94 -11.19 30.56
C LYS A 97 -7.37 -9.80 30.86
N TRP A 98 -8.13 -8.76 30.53
CA TRP A 98 -7.73 -7.37 30.74
C TRP A 98 -7.58 -7.08 32.24
N TRP A 99 -8.64 -7.26 33.02
CA TRP A 99 -8.63 -7.01 34.46
C TRP A 99 -7.73 -7.98 35.23
N GLY A 100 -7.52 -9.20 34.75
CA GLY A 100 -6.56 -10.14 35.34
C GLY A 100 -5.11 -9.67 35.21
N VAL A 101 -4.70 -9.23 34.02
CA VAL A 101 -3.34 -8.68 33.81
C VAL A 101 -3.16 -7.39 34.62
N PHE A 102 -4.12 -6.46 34.53
CA PHE A 102 -4.04 -5.22 35.31
C PHE A 102 -4.04 -5.49 36.82
N GLY A 103 -4.89 -6.38 37.32
CA GLY A 103 -4.96 -6.75 38.73
C GLY A 103 -3.69 -7.42 39.23
N PHE A 104 -3.05 -8.27 38.41
CA PHE A 104 -1.79 -8.92 38.76
C PHE A 104 -0.63 -7.91 38.87
N PHE A 105 -0.50 -6.99 37.91
CA PHE A 105 0.53 -5.94 38.01
C PHE A 105 0.21 -4.91 39.09
N PHE A 106 -1.07 -4.63 39.32
CA PHE A 106 -1.51 -3.77 40.41
C PHE A 106 -1.19 -4.37 41.79
N SER A 107 -1.24 -5.69 41.96
CA SER A 107 -0.94 -6.35 43.23
C SER A 107 0.57 -6.44 43.53
N PHE A 108 1.43 -6.24 42.53
CA PHE A 108 2.90 -6.27 42.68
C PHE A 108 3.45 -5.40 43.84
N PRO A 109 3.12 -4.09 43.94
CA PRO A 109 3.55 -3.24 45.07
C PRO A 109 3.06 -3.73 46.45
N PHE A 110 1.91 -4.38 46.52
CA PHE A 110 1.35 -4.89 47.77
C PHE A 110 1.97 -6.22 48.20
N ILE A 111 2.28 -7.10 47.23
CA ILE A 111 2.98 -8.35 47.51
C ILE A 111 4.40 -8.06 47.98
N THR A 112 5.10 -7.11 47.34
CA THR A 112 6.46 -6.75 47.78
C THR A 112 6.45 -6.14 49.19
N SER A 113 5.54 -5.21 49.48
CA SER A 113 5.44 -4.63 50.83
C SER A 113 5.05 -5.69 51.87
N TYR A 114 4.15 -6.62 51.53
CA TYR A 114 3.79 -7.74 52.41
C TYR A 114 5.01 -8.61 52.76
N VAL A 115 5.84 -8.98 51.78
CA VAL A 115 7.07 -9.75 52.03
C VAL A 115 8.04 -8.98 52.92
N HIS A 116 8.19 -7.68 52.70
CA HIS A 116 9.05 -6.83 53.52
C HIS A 116 8.54 -6.68 54.96
N MET A 117 7.24 -6.46 55.16
CA MET A 117 6.65 -6.37 56.50
C MET A 117 6.71 -7.70 57.26
N LYS A 118 6.53 -8.84 56.57
CA LYS A 118 6.69 -10.17 57.16
C LYS A 118 8.13 -10.45 57.60
N ARG A 119 9.13 -9.98 56.85
CA ARG A 119 10.54 -10.08 57.25
C ARG A 119 10.92 -9.11 58.37
N ALA A 120 10.25 -7.97 58.44
CA ALA A 120 10.44 -6.98 59.50
C ALA A 120 9.74 -7.36 60.83
N GLY A 121 8.94 -8.42 60.85
CA GLY A 121 8.20 -8.85 62.04
C GLY A 121 7.02 -7.95 62.41
N ASN A 122 6.56 -7.11 61.46
CA ASN A 122 5.42 -6.22 61.63
C ASN A 122 4.08 -6.88 61.21
N LEU A 123 4.17 -8.11 60.68
CA LEU A 123 3.10 -9.00 60.26
C LEU A 123 3.47 -10.44 60.60
#